data_AF-A0A388SFW0-F1
#
_entry.id   AF-A0A388SFW0-F1
#
_cell.length_a   1.000
_cell.length_b   1.000
_cell.length_c   1.000
_cell.angle_alpha   90.00
_cell.angle_beta   90.00
_cell.angle_gamma   90.00
#
_symmetry.space_group_name_H-M   'P 1'
#
loop_
_entity.id
_entity.type
_entity.pdbx_description
1 polymer ?
#
loop_
_entity_poly.entity_id
_entity_poly.type
_entity_poly.pdbx_seq_one_letter_code
_entity_poly.pdbx_strand_id
1 'polypeptide(L)'
;MGVNAQGRKEVLGMWVADNESAKYWLKVFTELKNRGVSDILIAVTDGLKGMKEALEAAFPNTLLQTCIVHLIRNSLKFVGYKDYKAVAGALKPIYRAVNAADARKELDAFAQSELGLRYPYIAKQWIDSWDKVIPFFDFSPNIRRLIYTTNAIESLNRDLRKVIKTRAAFPTETAALKLLFLAIRKVEKRWVRPSPYWSAAMRELVVLFGDRITPYID
;
A
#
# COMPACT_ATOMS: atom_id res chain seq x y z
N MET A 1 -6.87 5.35 3.08
CA MET A 1 -7.99 4.56 2.51
C MET A 1 -8.01 3.22 3.22
N GLY A 2 -9.18 2.73 3.59
CA GLY A 2 -9.38 1.43 4.22
C GLY A 2 -10.29 0.54 3.37
N VAL A 3 -10.31 -0.75 3.72
CA VAL A 3 -11.27 -1.74 3.22
C VAL A 3 -11.92 -2.36 4.44
N ASN A 4 -13.25 -2.31 4.55
CA ASN A 4 -13.98 -2.89 5.67
C ASN A 4 -14.20 -4.41 5.49
N ALA A 5 -14.79 -5.08 6.48
CA ALA A 5 -15.04 -6.54 6.45
C ALA A 5 -15.98 -6.97 5.29
N GLN A 6 -16.83 -6.06 4.80
CA GLN A 6 -17.68 -6.30 3.62
C GLN A 6 -16.95 -6.03 2.29
N GLY A 7 -15.65 -5.70 2.32
CA GLY A 7 -14.83 -5.46 1.13
C GLY A 7 -15.05 -4.10 0.47
N ARG A 8 -15.76 -3.19 1.15
CA ARG A 8 -16.02 -1.83 0.65
C ARG A 8 -14.82 -0.95 0.95
N LYS A 9 -14.42 -0.16 -0.06
CA LYS A 9 -13.33 0.80 0.05
C LYS A 9 -13.87 2.13 0.56
N GLU A 10 -13.15 2.75 1.47
CA GLU A 10 -13.54 4.05 2.05
C GLU A 10 -12.30 4.91 2.33
N VAL A 11 -12.42 6.23 2.18
CA VAL A 11 -11.38 7.14 2.64
C VAL A 11 -11.61 7.44 4.13
N LEU A 12 -10.78 6.84 4.98
CA LEU A 12 -10.90 6.97 6.43
C LEU A 12 -10.65 8.40 6.94
N GLY A 13 -9.84 9.19 6.24
CA GLY A 13 -9.57 10.58 6.59
C GLY A 13 -8.59 11.25 5.65
N MET A 14 -8.41 12.54 5.88
CA MET A 14 -7.45 13.40 5.18
C MET A 14 -6.76 14.25 6.23
N TRP A 15 -5.44 14.31 6.18
CA TRP A 15 -4.63 15.11 7.08
C TRP A 15 -3.61 15.88 6.24
N VAL A 16 -3.34 17.12 6.64
CA VAL A 16 -2.23 17.91 6.10
C VAL A 16 -1.12 17.89 7.16
N ALA A 17 0.12 17.82 6.69
CA ALA A 17 1.30 17.85 7.53
C ALA A 17 2.41 18.61 6.82
N ASP A 18 3.17 19.40 7.58
CA ASP A 18 4.44 19.95 7.10
C ASP A 18 5.56 18.89 7.15
N ASN A 19 5.45 17.91 8.04
CA ASN A 19 6.36 16.77 8.14
C ASN A 19 5.63 15.47 8.53
N GLU A 20 6.20 14.34 8.10
CA GLU A 20 5.69 13.00 8.37
C GLU A 20 6.50 12.30 9.47
N SER A 21 6.55 12.91 10.66
CA SER A 21 7.26 12.34 11.82
C SER A 21 6.49 11.17 12.48
N ALA A 22 7.18 10.36 13.28
CA ALA A 22 6.54 9.28 14.06
C ALA A 22 5.40 9.82 14.96
N LYS A 23 5.61 10.98 15.58
CA LYS A 23 4.60 11.66 16.42
C LYS A 23 3.36 12.05 15.62
N TYR A 24 3.55 12.48 14.37
CA TYR A 24 2.44 12.81 13.47
C TYR A 24 1.62 11.55 13.14
N TRP A 25 2.27 10.47 12.74
CA TRP A 25 1.58 9.22 12.44
C TRP A 25 0.84 8.64 13.65
N LEU A 26 1.43 8.74 14.85
CA LEU A 26 0.76 8.31 16.08
C LEU A 26 -0.51 9.13 16.34
N LYS A 27 -0.49 10.44 16.09
CA LYS A 27 -1.67 11.30 16.16
C LYS A 27 -2.76 10.83 15.19
N VAL A 28 -2.39 10.51 13.95
CA VAL A 28 -3.32 10.01 12.92
C VAL A 28 -3.99 8.70 13.37
N PHE A 29 -3.21 7.71 13.85
CA PHE A 29 -3.78 6.44 14.32
C PHE A 29 -4.63 6.59 15.57
N THR A 30 -4.23 7.47 16.49
CA THR A 30 -5.01 7.76 17.69
C THR A 30 -6.35 8.40 17.31
N GLU A 31 -6.37 9.31 16.33
CA GLU A 31 -7.62 9.90 15.84
C GLU A 31 -8.53 8.85 15.21
N LEU A 32 -7.99 7.92 14.40
CA LEU A 32 -8.76 6.81 13.85
C LEU A 32 -9.37 5.94 14.96
N LYS A 33 -8.60 5.62 15.99
CA LYS A 33 -9.06 4.86 17.16
C LYS A 33 -10.17 5.60 17.91
N ASN A 34 -10.01 6.90 18.15
CA ASN A 34 -11.02 7.75 18.80
C ASN A 34 -12.32 7.87 17.98
N ARG A 35 -12.24 7.73 16.65
CA ARG A 35 -13.41 7.68 15.75
C ARG A 35 -14.10 6.32 15.69
N GLY A 36 -13.61 5.32 16.44
CA GLY A 36 -14.24 4.01 16.57
C GLY A 36 -13.54 2.87 15.82
N VAL A 37 -12.38 3.11 15.19
CA VAL A 37 -11.60 1.99 14.61
C VAL A 37 -11.07 1.13 15.74
N SER A 38 -11.65 -0.07 15.88
CA SER A 38 -11.32 -1.00 16.97
C SER A 38 -10.06 -1.80 16.67
N ASP A 39 -9.88 -2.22 15.42
CA ASP A 39 -8.75 -3.04 15.01
C ASP A 39 -8.37 -2.79 13.53
N ILE A 40 -7.10 -3.02 13.21
CA ILE A 40 -6.56 -3.02 11.85
C ILE A 40 -5.79 -4.33 11.67
N LEU A 41 -6.22 -5.18 10.74
CA LEU A 41 -5.58 -6.47 10.49
C LEU A 41 -4.26 -6.31 9.74
N ILE A 42 -4.29 -5.55 8.64
CA ILE A 42 -3.15 -5.31 7.75
C ILE A 42 -3.06 -3.81 7.45
N ALA A 43 -1.89 -3.23 7.68
CA ALA A 43 -1.57 -1.87 7.24
C ALA A 43 -0.51 -1.93 6.13
N VAL A 44 -0.85 -1.40 4.95
CA VAL A 44 0.08 -1.34 3.82
C VAL A 44 0.60 0.09 3.68
N THR A 45 1.89 0.30 3.89
CA THR A 45 2.53 1.64 3.89
C THR A 45 3.72 1.67 2.94
N ASP A 46 4.18 2.84 2.50
CA ASP A 46 5.36 3.02 1.66
C ASP A 46 6.70 2.94 2.42
N GLY A 47 6.68 2.58 3.71
CA GLY A 47 7.89 2.36 4.51
C GLY A 47 8.48 3.63 5.14
N LEU A 48 7.65 4.65 5.36
CA LEU A 48 8.04 5.90 6.00
C LEU A 48 8.66 5.70 7.40
N LYS A 49 9.59 6.59 7.75
CA LYS A 49 10.26 6.56 9.06
C LYS A 49 9.25 6.88 10.17
N GLY A 50 9.25 6.12 11.26
CA GLY A 50 8.35 6.37 12.39
C GLY A 50 6.95 5.76 12.24
N MET A 51 6.62 5.24 11.05
CA MET A 51 5.32 4.66 10.73
C MET A 51 5.09 3.34 11.46
N LYS A 52 6.13 2.50 11.57
CA LYS A 52 6.07 1.23 12.30
C LYS A 52 5.83 1.46 13.78
N GLU A 53 6.63 2.32 14.38
CA GLU A 53 6.59 2.65 15.80
C GLU A 53 5.24 3.28 16.18
N ALA A 54 4.72 4.17 15.34
CA ALA A 54 3.41 4.79 15.53
C ALA A 54 2.26 3.76 15.44
N LEU A 55 2.34 2.83 14.49
CA LEU A 55 1.33 1.80 14.30
C LEU A 55 1.33 0.80 15.45
N GLU A 56 2.49 0.30 15.85
CA GLU A 56 2.65 -0.63 16.99
C GLU A 56 2.13 -0.03 18.29
N ALA A 57 2.31 1.29 18.49
CA ALA A 57 1.78 1.98 19.67
C ALA A 57 0.24 2.11 19.67
N ALA A 58 -0.39 2.32 18.52
CA ALA A 58 -1.85 2.53 18.44
C ALA A 58 -2.65 1.22 18.25
N PHE A 59 -2.10 0.32 17.42
CA PHE A 59 -2.67 -0.95 16.97
C PHE A 59 -1.59 -2.05 16.98
N PRO A 60 -1.21 -2.57 18.17
CA PRO A 60 -0.05 -3.47 18.33
C PRO A 60 -0.18 -4.80 17.58
N ASN A 61 -1.42 -5.25 17.32
CA ASN A 61 -1.68 -6.52 16.64
C ASN A 61 -1.74 -6.38 15.11
N THR A 62 -1.53 -5.18 14.55
CA THR A 62 -1.59 -4.97 13.10
C THR A 62 -0.37 -5.55 12.39
N LEU A 63 -0.59 -6.32 11.33
CA LEU A 63 0.49 -6.71 10.42
C LEU A 63 0.87 -5.53 9.52
N LEU A 64 2.07 -5.00 9.72
CA LEU A 64 2.64 -3.96 8.88
C LEU A 64 3.29 -4.57 7.64
N GLN A 65 2.78 -4.20 6.47
CA GLN A 65 3.33 -4.57 5.17
C GLN A 65 3.90 -3.32 4.47
N THR A 66 5.15 -3.40 3.99
CA THR A 66 5.65 -2.37 3.06
C THR A 66 5.08 -2.60 1.66
N CYS A 67 4.58 -1.55 1.04
CA CYS A 67 3.88 -1.59 -0.23
C CYS A 67 4.85 -1.98 -1.35
N ILE A 68 4.70 -3.20 -1.84
CA ILE A 68 5.53 -3.73 -2.91
C ILE A 68 5.43 -2.92 -4.20
N VAL A 69 4.29 -2.25 -4.44
CA VAL A 69 4.14 -1.40 -5.62
C VAL A 69 4.97 -0.12 -5.52
N HIS A 70 5.13 0.45 -4.32
CA HIS A 70 6.06 1.56 -4.14
C HIS A 70 7.51 1.11 -4.35
N LEU A 71 7.88 -0.09 -3.87
CA LEU A 71 9.19 -0.69 -4.13
C LEU A 71 9.44 -0.89 -5.63
N ILE A 72 8.47 -1.45 -6.37
CA ILE A 72 8.55 -1.61 -7.83
C ILE A 72 8.65 -0.25 -8.53
N ARG A 73 7.83 0.72 -8.17
CA ARG A 73 7.86 2.06 -8.78
C ARG A 73 9.20 2.76 -8.54
N ASN A 74 9.74 2.67 -7.33
CA ASN A 74 11.04 3.21 -6.99
C ASN A 74 12.17 2.52 -7.77
N SER A 75 12.07 1.19 -7.93
CA SER A 75 13.01 0.41 -8.76
C SER A 75 13.04 0.88 -10.22
N LEU A 76 11.89 1.28 -10.75
CA LEU A 76 11.75 1.72 -12.14
C LEU A 76 12.06 3.21 -12.36
N LYS A 77 12.30 3.98 -11.29
CA LYS A 77 12.43 5.46 -11.33
C LYS A 77 13.59 5.94 -12.20
N PHE A 78 14.71 5.21 -12.19
CA PHE A 78 15.93 5.57 -12.93
C PHE A 78 16.22 4.63 -14.10
N VAL A 79 15.24 3.81 -14.49
CA VAL A 79 15.36 2.91 -15.64
C VAL A 79 15.09 3.70 -16.93
N GLY A 80 15.96 3.55 -17.93
CA GLY A 80 15.78 4.19 -19.23
C GLY A 80 14.55 3.68 -19.95
N TYR A 81 13.91 4.52 -20.78
CA TYR A 81 12.66 4.18 -21.48
C TYR A 81 12.75 2.87 -22.28
N LYS A 82 13.88 2.62 -22.97
CA LYS A 82 14.12 1.40 -23.76
C LYS A 82 14.07 0.14 -22.91
N ASP A 83 14.62 0.19 -21.70
CA ASP A 83 14.78 -0.97 -20.82
C ASP A 83 13.60 -1.11 -19.84
N TYR A 84 12.75 -0.08 -19.71
CA TYR A 84 11.63 -0.04 -18.74
C TYR A 84 10.74 -1.28 -18.80
N LYS A 85 10.30 -1.69 -20.00
CA LYS A 85 9.41 -2.85 -20.17
C LYS A 85 10.12 -4.15 -19.80
N ALA A 86 11.41 -4.27 -20.12
CA ALA A 86 12.21 -5.45 -19.84
C ALA A 86 12.45 -5.59 -18.32
N VAL A 87 12.88 -4.51 -17.65
CA VAL A 87 13.09 -4.50 -16.21
C VAL A 87 11.79 -4.74 -15.45
N ALA A 88 10.69 -4.08 -15.83
CA ALA A 88 9.39 -4.33 -15.21
C ALA A 88 8.90 -5.78 -15.40
N GLY A 89 9.28 -6.41 -16.51
CA GLY A 89 9.08 -7.84 -16.76
C GLY A 89 9.93 -8.71 -15.82
N ALA A 90 11.22 -8.41 -15.72
CA ALA A 90 12.19 -9.16 -14.91
C ALA A 90 11.94 -9.05 -13.40
N LEU A 91 11.25 -8.01 -12.93
CA LEU A 91 10.85 -7.90 -11.52
C LEU A 91 9.59 -8.72 -11.18
N LYS A 92 8.77 -9.14 -12.17
CA LYS A 92 7.53 -9.90 -11.92
C LYS A 92 7.75 -11.23 -11.18
N PRO A 93 8.73 -12.07 -11.55
CA PRO A 93 8.98 -13.33 -10.87
C PRO A 93 9.21 -13.15 -9.37
N ILE A 94 9.96 -12.11 -8.97
CA ILE A 94 10.30 -11.82 -7.57
C ILE A 94 9.04 -11.69 -6.71
N TYR A 95 8.13 -10.77 -7.05
CA TYR A 95 6.93 -10.54 -6.24
C TYR A 95 5.76 -11.50 -6.54
N ARG A 96 5.89 -12.37 -7.53
CA ARG A 96 4.91 -13.43 -7.81
C ARG A 96 5.37 -14.80 -7.32
N ALA A 97 6.57 -14.90 -6.77
CA ALA A 97 7.10 -16.13 -6.21
C ALA A 97 6.19 -16.69 -5.12
N VAL A 98 6.20 -18.01 -4.96
CA VAL A 98 5.30 -18.72 -4.04
C VAL A 98 5.64 -18.38 -2.59
N ASN A 99 6.93 -18.31 -2.27
CA ASN A 99 7.45 -18.06 -0.92
C ASN A 99 8.67 -17.11 -0.98
N ALA A 100 9.12 -16.66 0.19
CA ALA A 100 10.25 -15.73 0.30
C ALA A 100 11.58 -16.32 -0.20
N ALA A 101 11.80 -17.63 -0.07
CA ALA A 101 13.03 -18.27 -0.54
C ALA A 101 13.13 -18.26 -2.07
N ASP A 102 12.03 -18.57 -2.76
CA ASP A 102 11.96 -18.51 -4.22
C ASP A 102 12.02 -17.07 -4.71
N ALA A 103 11.38 -16.13 -4.01
CA ALA A 103 11.52 -14.70 -4.30
C ALA A 103 12.99 -14.24 -4.22
N ARG A 104 13.74 -14.77 -3.24
CA ARG A 104 15.16 -14.45 -3.07
C ARG A 104 15.99 -14.98 -4.23
N LYS A 105 15.73 -16.22 -4.66
CA LYS A 105 16.39 -16.80 -5.85
C LYS A 105 16.12 -15.97 -7.10
N GLU A 106 14.88 -15.54 -7.31
CA GLU A 106 14.52 -14.68 -8.45
C GLU A 106 15.21 -13.30 -8.37
N LEU A 107 15.36 -12.75 -7.16
CA LEU A 107 16.10 -11.50 -6.96
C LEU A 107 17.59 -11.67 -7.26
N ASP A 108 18.20 -12.76 -6.79
CA ASP A 108 19.62 -13.06 -7.04
C ASP A 108 19.86 -13.32 -8.54
N ALA A 109 18.94 -14.03 -9.21
CA ALA A 109 18.98 -14.24 -10.66
C ALA A 109 18.83 -12.92 -11.45
N PHE A 110 17.92 -12.04 -11.01
CA PHE A 110 17.81 -10.69 -11.58
C PHE A 110 19.13 -9.92 -11.41
N ALA A 111 19.73 -9.93 -10.22
CA ALA A 111 20.96 -9.21 -9.92
C ALA A 111 22.15 -9.66 -10.80
N GLN A 112 22.19 -10.94 -11.18
CA GLN A 112 23.22 -11.51 -12.06
C GLN A 112 22.93 -11.34 -13.56
N SER A 113 21.71 -10.95 -13.93
CA SER A 113 21.34 -10.73 -15.34
C SER A 113 21.99 -9.46 -15.92
N GLU A 114 22.02 -9.34 -17.26
CA GLU A 114 22.50 -8.12 -17.94
C GLU A 114 21.77 -6.86 -17.44
N LEU A 115 20.45 -6.96 -17.19
CA LEU A 115 19.65 -5.86 -16.65
C LEU A 115 20.02 -5.55 -15.19
N GLY A 116 20.28 -6.56 -14.37
CA GLY A 116 20.71 -6.37 -12.98
C GLY A 116 22.09 -5.73 -12.89
N LEU A 117 23.02 -6.16 -13.73
CA LEU A 117 24.36 -5.58 -13.83
C LEU A 117 24.34 -4.13 -14.34
N ARG A 118 23.41 -3.82 -15.26
CA ARG A 118 23.18 -2.44 -15.74
C ARG A 118 22.50 -1.55 -14.71
N TYR A 119 21.62 -2.12 -13.88
CA TYR A 119 20.82 -1.42 -12.88
C TYR A 119 21.03 -2.00 -11.46
N PRO A 120 22.27 -1.99 -10.92
CA PRO A 120 22.60 -2.69 -9.67
C PRO A 120 21.90 -2.11 -8.44
N TYR A 121 21.50 -0.82 -8.51
CA TYR A 121 20.75 -0.17 -7.44
C TYR A 121 19.38 -0.83 -7.18
N ILE A 122 18.79 -1.49 -8.19
CA ILE A 122 17.50 -2.16 -8.04
C ILE A 122 17.65 -3.34 -7.08
N ALA A 123 18.61 -4.23 -7.34
CA ALA A 123 18.83 -5.38 -6.47
C ALA A 123 19.17 -4.94 -5.04
N LYS A 124 20.05 -3.93 -4.89
CA LYS A 124 20.37 -3.34 -3.59
C LYS A 124 19.13 -2.83 -2.86
N GLN A 125 18.26 -2.07 -3.53
CA GLN A 125 17.06 -1.51 -2.92
C GLN A 125 16.10 -2.61 -2.42
N TRP A 126 15.97 -3.71 -3.16
CA TRP A 126 15.16 -4.86 -2.74
C TRP A 126 15.78 -5.58 -1.53
N ILE A 127 17.10 -5.76 -1.51
CA ILE A 127 17.83 -6.34 -0.37
C ILE A 127 17.68 -5.46 0.88
N ASP A 128 17.89 -4.14 0.76
CA ASP A 128 17.76 -3.19 1.87
C ASP A 128 16.33 -3.13 2.44
N SER A 129 15.33 -3.44 1.60
CA SER A 129 13.91 -3.46 1.98
C SER A 129 13.40 -4.87 2.34
N TRP A 130 14.24 -5.89 2.26
CA TRP A 130 13.82 -7.30 2.20
C TRP A 130 12.98 -7.69 3.42
N ASP A 131 13.46 -7.40 4.63
CA ASP A 131 12.77 -7.72 5.88
C ASP A 131 11.39 -7.07 6.01
N LYS A 132 11.19 -5.92 5.34
CA LYS A 132 9.92 -5.19 5.35
C LYS A 132 8.95 -5.68 4.27
N VAL A 133 9.46 -6.43 3.29
CA VAL A 133 8.71 -6.95 2.15
C VAL A 133 8.39 -8.43 2.35
N ILE A 134 9.23 -9.21 3.02
CA ILE A 134 9.02 -10.64 3.31
C ILE A 134 7.61 -10.96 3.82
N PRO A 135 6.98 -10.20 4.76
CA PRO A 135 5.64 -10.52 5.25
C PRO A 135 4.58 -10.61 4.13
N PHE A 136 4.86 -10.04 2.96
CA PHE A 136 4.03 -10.16 1.77
C PHE A 136 3.87 -11.62 1.33
N PHE A 137 4.91 -12.44 1.50
CA PHE A 137 4.92 -13.84 1.10
C PHE A 137 4.18 -14.74 2.09
N ASP A 138 3.85 -14.27 3.30
CA ASP A 138 3.01 -15.02 4.24
C ASP A 138 1.53 -14.98 3.83
N PHE A 139 1.14 -13.99 3.02
CA PHE A 139 -0.19 -13.92 2.45
C PHE A 139 -0.36 -14.88 1.28
N SER A 140 -1.56 -15.41 1.11
CA SER A 140 -1.95 -16.20 -0.07
C SER A 140 -1.91 -15.36 -1.36
N PRO A 141 -1.94 -15.99 -2.55
CA PRO A 141 -2.10 -15.26 -3.81
C PRO A 141 -3.37 -14.37 -3.88
N ASN A 142 -4.48 -14.77 -3.25
CA ASN A 142 -5.71 -13.97 -3.26
C ASN A 142 -5.58 -12.71 -2.40
N ILE A 143 -5.00 -12.82 -1.19
CA ILE A 143 -4.75 -11.68 -0.32
C ILE A 143 -3.68 -10.78 -0.92
N ARG A 144 -2.57 -11.34 -1.41
CA ARG A 144 -1.51 -10.58 -2.11
C ARG A 144 -2.11 -9.75 -3.23
N ARG A 145 -3.00 -10.34 -4.04
CA ARG A 145 -3.68 -9.61 -5.12
C ARG A 145 -4.42 -8.39 -4.62
N LEU A 146 -5.08 -8.44 -3.47
CA LEU A 146 -5.67 -7.25 -2.88
C LEU A 146 -4.61 -6.21 -2.48
N ILE A 147 -3.53 -6.65 -1.83
CA ILE A 147 -2.43 -5.79 -1.35
C ILE A 147 -1.72 -5.05 -2.48
N TYR A 148 -1.34 -5.74 -3.57
CA TYR A 148 -0.59 -5.11 -4.66
C TYR A 148 -1.48 -4.50 -5.75
N THR A 149 -2.81 -4.68 -5.74
CA THR A 149 -3.68 -3.97 -6.69
C THR A 149 -3.76 -2.48 -6.36
N THR A 150 -2.83 -1.69 -6.91
CA THR A 150 -2.81 -0.24 -6.71
C THR A 150 -3.92 0.52 -7.42
N ASN A 151 -4.74 -0.14 -8.24
CA ASN A 151 -5.78 0.50 -9.02
C ASN A 151 -6.67 1.46 -8.21
N ALA A 152 -7.03 1.12 -6.97
CA ALA A 152 -7.86 1.99 -6.14
C ALA A 152 -7.09 3.25 -5.68
N ILE A 153 -5.87 3.09 -5.17
CA ILE A 153 -5.03 4.19 -4.68
C ILE A 153 -4.55 5.07 -5.85
N GLU A 154 -4.09 4.46 -6.94
CA GLU A 154 -3.63 5.17 -8.13
C GLU A 154 -4.77 5.89 -8.84
N SER A 155 -5.96 5.27 -8.94
CA SER A 155 -7.12 5.97 -9.48
C SER A 155 -7.50 7.16 -8.61
N LEU A 156 -7.51 7.00 -7.28
CA LEU A 156 -7.78 8.08 -6.35
C LEU A 156 -6.76 9.22 -6.53
N ASN A 157 -5.46 8.90 -6.49
CA ASN A 157 -4.38 9.88 -6.66
C ASN A 157 -4.47 10.60 -8.02
N ARG A 158 -4.79 9.88 -9.10
CA ARG A 158 -4.99 10.47 -10.43
C ARG A 158 -6.18 11.44 -10.45
N ASP A 159 -7.30 11.06 -9.85
CA ASP A 159 -8.48 11.93 -9.76
C ASP A 159 -8.20 13.18 -8.91
N LEU A 160 -7.50 13.04 -7.78
CA LEU A 160 -7.09 14.18 -6.96
C LEU A 160 -6.14 15.11 -7.70
N ARG A 161 -5.09 14.56 -8.35
CA ARG A 161 -4.17 15.32 -9.22
C ARG A 161 -4.92 16.07 -10.32
N LYS A 162 -5.91 15.44 -10.95
CA LYS A 162 -6.73 16.05 -12.01
C LYS A 162 -7.52 17.27 -11.51
N VAL A 163 -7.98 17.25 -10.27
CA VAL A 163 -8.76 18.36 -9.68
C VAL A 163 -7.85 19.53 -9.27
N ILE A 164 -6.63 19.24 -8.81
CA ILE A 164 -5.68 20.28 -8.39
C ILE A 164 -4.83 20.83 -9.54
N LYS A 165 -4.68 20.12 -10.67
CA LYS A 165 -3.74 20.51 -11.75
C LYS A 165 -3.95 21.92 -12.33
N THR A 166 -5.17 22.47 -12.22
CA THR A 166 -5.51 23.80 -12.75
C THR A 166 -5.34 24.91 -11.70
N ARG A 167 -4.92 24.56 -10.47
CA ARG A 167 -4.72 25.50 -9.36
C ARG A 167 -3.23 25.66 -9.11
N ALA A 168 -2.71 26.88 -9.28
CA ALA A 168 -1.31 27.18 -8.97
C ALA A 168 -1.03 27.24 -7.46
N ALA A 169 -1.98 27.77 -6.68
CA ALA A 169 -1.88 27.86 -5.23
C ALA A 169 -3.28 27.81 -4.59
N PHE A 170 -3.32 27.50 -3.30
CA PHE A 170 -4.53 27.57 -2.48
C PHE A 170 -4.41 28.71 -1.46
N PRO A 171 -5.48 29.48 -1.21
CA PRO A 171 -5.43 30.60 -0.27
C PRO A 171 -5.32 30.14 1.19
N THR A 172 -5.85 28.96 1.52
CA THR A 172 -5.76 28.35 2.85
C THR A 172 -5.73 26.83 2.73
N GLU A 173 -5.22 26.17 3.78
CA GLU A 173 -5.27 24.71 3.91
C GLU A 173 -6.72 24.19 3.84
N THR A 174 -7.65 24.89 4.50
CA THR A 174 -9.08 24.54 4.47
C THR A 174 -9.66 24.58 3.05
N ALA A 175 -9.24 25.53 2.20
CA ALA A 175 -9.68 25.58 0.81
C ALA A 175 -9.18 24.36 0.01
N ALA A 176 -7.92 23.95 0.23
CA ALA A 176 -7.37 22.74 -0.38
C ALA A 176 -8.10 21.48 0.08
N LEU A 177 -8.31 21.34 1.40
CA LEU A 177 -9.02 20.21 1.99
C LEU A 177 -10.48 20.11 1.50
N LYS A 178 -11.21 21.22 1.42
CA LYS A 178 -12.59 21.23 0.88
C LYS A 178 -12.63 20.72 -0.56
N LEU A 179 -11.72 21.18 -1.41
CA LEU A 179 -11.68 20.75 -2.81
C LEU A 179 -11.35 19.26 -2.94
N LEU A 180 -10.33 18.79 -2.21
CA LEU A 180 -9.94 17.39 -2.20
C LEU A 180 -11.03 16.49 -1.59
N PHE A 181 -11.72 16.94 -0.55
CA PHE A 181 -12.86 16.25 0.04
C PHE A 181 -14.00 16.07 -0.98
N LEU A 182 -14.37 17.13 -1.72
CA LEU A 182 -15.38 17.02 -2.77
C LEU A 182 -14.98 16.05 -3.88
N ALA A 183 -13.70 16.05 -4.26
CA ALA A 183 -13.15 15.08 -5.22
C ALA A 183 -13.26 13.65 -4.69
N ILE A 184 -12.88 13.40 -3.43
CA ILE A 184 -13.01 12.11 -2.76
C ILE A 184 -14.46 11.65 -2.74
N ARG A 185 -15.40 12.49 -2.31
CA ARG A 185 -16.84 12.15 -2.27
C ARG A 185 -17.38 11.78 -3.65
N LYS A 186 -16.87 12.39 -4.72
CA LYS A 186 -17.20 12.01 -6.09
C LYS A 186 -16.60 10.65 -6.50
N VAL A 187 -15.37 10.37 -6.08
CA VAL A 187 -14.69 9.08 -6.33
C VAL A 187 -15.39 7.95 -5.59
N GLU A 188 -15.72 8.13 -4.32
CA GLU A 188 -16.37 7.12 -3.46
C GLU A 188 -17.72 6.66 -4.01
N LYS A 189 -18.48 7.54 -4.68
CA LYS A 189 -19.72 7.16 -5.39
C LYS A 189 -19.52 6.07 -6.44
N ARG A 190 -18.30 5.87 -6.94
CA ARG A 190 -17.96 4.81 -7.92
C ARG A 190 -17.51 3.51 -7.24
N TRP A 191 -17.22 3.52 -5.93
CA TRP A 191 -16.81 2.36 -5.16
C TRP A 191 -18.01 1.55 -4.66
N VAL A 192 -18.87 1.14 -5.60
CA VAL A 192 -20.13 0.45 -5.28
C VAL A 192 -19.90 -1.02 -4.93
N ARG A 193 -18.96 -1.68 -5.61
CA ARG A 193 -18.72 -3.13 -5.48
C ARG A 193 -17.34 -3.41 -4.86
N PRO A 194 -17.24 -4.45 -4.00
CA PRO A 194 -15.96 -5.00 -3.59
C PRO A 194 -15.10 -5.46 -4.77
N SER A 195 -13.83 -5.71 -4.50
CA SER A 195 -12.95 -6.39 -5.45
C SER A 195 -13.57 -7.75 -5.85
N PRO A 196 -13.49 -8.18 -7.11
CA PRO A 196 -13.89 -9.54 -7.50
C PRO A 196 -13.16 -10.64 -6.73
N TYR A 197 -12.00 -10.32 -6.17
CA TYR A 197 -11.16 -11.24 -5.37
C TYR A 197 -11.47 -11.18 -3.87
N TRP A 198 -12.38 -10.30 -3.44
CA TRP A 198 -12.68 -10.09 -2.02
C TRP A 198 -13.17 -11.37 -1.35
N SER A 199 -14.17 -12.05 -1.92
CA SER A 199 -14.75 -13.24 -1.30
C SER A 199 -13.73 -14.37 -1.10
N ALA A 200 -12.78 -14.51 -2.02
CA ALA A 200 -11.72 -15.52 -1.91
C ALA A 200 -10.70 -15.15 -0.82
N ALA A 201 -10.22 -13.90 -0.84
CA ALA A 201 -9.31 -13.41 0.18
C ALA A 201 -9.95 -13.40 1.57
N MET A 202 -11.23 -13.07 1.68
CA MET A 202 -11.95 -13.00 2.96
C MET A 202 -11.95 -14.35 3.69
N ARG A 203 -12.18 -15.46 2.98
CA ARG A 203 -12.10 -16.81 3.57
C ARG A 203 -10.74 -17.09 4.18
N GLU A 204 -9.68 -16.67 3.52
CA GLU A 204 -8.31 -16.86 4.00
C GLU A 204 -7.96 -15.87 5.12
N LEU A 205 -8.48 -14.64 5.07
CA LEU A 205 -8.36 -13.66 6.16
C LEU A 205 -9.05 -14.16 7.44
N VAL A 206 -10.20 -14.84 7.33
CA VAL A 206 -10.86 -15.48 8.49
C VAL A 206 -9.96 -16.54 9.12
N VAL A 207 -9.28 -17.36 8.31
CA VAL A 207 -8.33 -18.36 8.84
C VAL A 207 -7.13 -17.69 9.50
N LEU A 208 -6.61 -16.60 8.93
CA LEU A 208 -5.42 -15.91 9.44
C LEU A 208 -5.70 -15.07 10.69
N PHE A 209 -6.87 -14.45 10.81
CA PHE A 209 -7.17 -13.48 11.86
C PHE A 209 -8.27 -13.91 12.84
N GLY A 210 -9.01 -14.98 12.54
CA GLY A 210 -9.96 -15.64 13.44
C GLY A 210 -10.90 -14.66 14.14
N ASP A 211 -10.84 -14.64 15.47
CA ASP A 211 -11.70 -13.83 16.34
C ASP A 211 -11.57 -12.32 16.13
N ARG A 212 -10.49 -11.85 15.49
CA ARG A 212 -10.30 -10.42 15.21
C ARG A 212 -11.16 -9.92 14.05
N ILE A 213 -11.59 -10.80 13.15
CA ILE A 213 -12.41 -10.43 12.00
C ILE A 213 -13.83 -10.95 12.10
N THR A 214 -14.02 -12.15 12.67
CA THR A 214 -15.32 -12.86 12.72
C THR A 214 -16.48 -12.02 13.27
N PRO A 215 -16.33 -11.21 14.34
CA PRO A 215 -17.41 -10.36 14.86
C PRO A 215 -17.90 -9.26 13.90
N TYR A 216 -17.15 -9.00 12.83
CA TYR A 216 -17.42 -7.92 11.87
C TYR A 216 -17.91 -8.45 10.50
N ILE A 217 -18.10 -9.77 10.38
CA ILE A 217 -18.61 -10.43 9.18
C ILE A 217 -20.08 -10.76 9.43
N ASP A 218 -20.96 -10.11 8.68
CA ASP A 218 -22.40 -10.43 8.67
C ASP A 218 -22.70 -11.69 7.84
#